data_AF-A0A8U0I1W5-F1
#
_entry.id   AF-A0A8U0I1W5-F1
#
_cell.length_a   1.000
_cell.length_b   1.000
_cell.length_c   1.000
_cell.angle_alpha   90.00
_cell.angle_beta   90.00
_cell.angle_gamma   90.00
#
_symmetry.space_group_name_H-M   'P 1'
#
loop_
_entity.id
_entity.type
_entity.pdbx_description
1 polymer ?
#
loop_
_entity_poly.entity_id
_entity_poly.type
_entity_poly.pdbx_seq_one_letter_code
_entity_poly.pdbx_strand_id
1 'polypeptide(L)' 'MAITATADDTCLKIDLPSDREYERPEDAELDGALVEAVHRAEDAENEFLAQLLRKELKSHYYETR' A
#
# COMPACT_ATOMS: atom_id res chain seq x y z
N MET A 1 35.27 8.72 -2.49
CA MET A 1 34.54 7.63 -1.80
C MET A 1 33.06 7.90 -1.94
N ALA A 2 32.32 6.90 -2.42
CA ALA A 2 30.92 7.00 -2.78
C ALA A 2 30.02 6.91 -1.54
N ILE A 3 29.03 7.80 -1.45
CA ILE A 3 27.71 7.46 -0.91
C ILE A 3 26.66 8.10 -1.82
N THR A 4 26.16 7.33 -2.78
CA THR A 4 24.90 7.63 -3.45
C THR A 4 23.81 7.44 -2.41
N ALA A 5 23.38 8.52 -1.79
CA ALA A 5 22.10 8.56 -1.09
C ALA A 5 21.02 8.51 -2.16
N THR A 6 20.69 7.29 -2.60
CA THR A 6 19.45 7.02 -3.31
C THR A 6 18.35 7.13 -2.24
N ALA A 7 18.00 8.36 -1.88
CA ALA A 7 16.72 8.64 -1.29
C ALA A 7 15.70 8.36 -2.40
N ASP A 8 15.35 7.08 -2.53
CA ASP A 8 14.10 6.68 -3.17
C ASP A 8 12.98 7.08 -2.22
N ASP A 9 12.83 8.40 -2.03
CA ASP A 9 11.64 9.08 -1.54
C ASP A 9 10.61 9.02 -2.68
N THR A 10 10.37 7.82 -3.21
CA THR A 10 9.11 7.59 -3.88
C THR A 10 8.12 7.41 -2.75
N CYS A 11 7.55 8.54 -2.33
CA CYS A 11 6.20 8.56 -1.82
C CYS A 11 5.35 7.84 -2.88
N LEU A 12 5.28 6.50 -2.78
CA LEU A 12 4.52 5.62 -3.63
C LEU A 12 3.06 5.95 -3.33
N LYS A 13 2.59 7.06 -3.91
CA LYS A 13 1.18 7.31 -4.15
C LYS A 13 0.75 6.16 -5.03
N ILE A 14 0.25 5.12 -4.37
CA ILE A 14 -0.29 4.00 -5.10
C ILE A 14 -1.54 4.54 -5.77
N ASP A 15 -1.46 4.69 -7.08
CA ASP A 15 -2.61 4.92 -7.96
C ASP A 15 -3.47 3.66 -7.94
N LEU A 16 -4.23 3.49 -6.87
CA LEU A 16 -5.31 2.51 -6.81
C LEU A 16 -6.50 3.11 -7.54
N PRO A 17 -7.11 2.37 -8.48
CA PRO A 17 -8.34 2.84 -9.11
C PRO A 17 -9.39 3.11 -8.01
N SER A 18 -10.15 4.20 -8.16
CA SER A 18 -11.22 4.52 -7.21
C SER A 18 -12.37 3.51 -7.27
N ASP A 19 -12.60 2.91 -8.44
CA ASP A 19 -13.51 1.77 -8.63
C ASP A 19 -12.71 0.47 -8.59
N ARG A 20 -12.65 -0.15 -7.40
CA ARG A 20 -12.12 -1.52 -7.21
C ARG A 20 -13.30 -2.49 -7.20
N GLU A 21 -13.34 -3.36 -8.20
CA GLU A 21 -14.30 -4.46 -8.29
C GLU A 21 -13.66 -5.72 -7.75
N TYR A 22 -14.33 -6.38 -6.80
CA TYR A 22 -13.84 -7.59 -6.15
C TYR A 22 -14.77 -8.75 -6.48
N GLU A 23 -14.19 -9.90 -6.82
CA GLU A 23 -14.95 -11.13 -7.06
C GLU A 23 -15.53 -11.69 -5.74
N ARG A 24 -14.78 -11.53 -4.64
CA ARG A 24 -15.17 -12.01 -3.32
C ARG A 24 -15.33 -10.86 -2.33
N PRO A 25 -16.34 -10.93 -1.44
CA PRO A 25 -16.51 -9.94 -0.39
C PRO A 25 -15.32 -9.90 0.57
N GLU A 26 -14.66 -11.04 0.79
CA GLU A 26 -13.47 -11.16 1.65
C GLU A 26 -12.30 -10.29 1.16
N ASP A 27 -12.13 -10.18 -0.16
CA ASP A 27 -11.07 -9.37 -0.78
C ASP A 27 -11.35 -7.87 -0.62
N ALA A 28 -12.63 -7.48 -0.69
CA ALA A 28 -13.06 -6.10 -0.43
C ALA A 28 -12.88 -5.71 1.05
N GLU A 29 -13.19 -6.61 1.97
CA GLU A 29 -12.96 -6.42 3.41
C GLU A 29 -11.48 -6.31 3.74
N LEU A 30 -10.65 -7.18 3.15
CA LEU A 30 -9.20 -7.16 3.32
C LEU A 30 -8.58 -5.87 2.77
N ASP A 31 -9.02 -5.42 1.60
CA ASP A 31 -8.57 -4.16 1.01
C ASP A 31 -8.89 -2.96 1.92
N GLY A 32 -10.13 -2.87 2.40
CA GLY A 32 -10.54 -1.80 3.31
C GLY A 32 -9.70 -1.78 4.59
N ALA A 33 -9.45 -2.96 5.18
CA ALA A 33 -8.60 -3.10 6.36
C ALA A 33 -7.14 -2.68 6.10
N LEU A 34 -6.59 -3.02 4.93
CA LEU A 34 -5.24 -2.63 4.55
C LEU A 34 -5.13 -1.12 4.29
N VAL A 35 -6.12 -0.50 3.66
CA VAL A 35 -6.19 0.97 3.49
C VAL A 35 -6.22 1.66 4.85
N GLU A 36 -7.07 1.21 5.77
CA GLU A 36 -7.14 1.75 7.13
C GLU A 36 -5.80 1.59 7.87
N ALA A 37 -5.15 0.42 7.74
CA ALA A 37 -3.86 0.17 8.35
C ALA A 37 -2.74 1.06 7.78
N VAL A 38 -2.76 1.35 6.48
CA VAL A 38 -1.84 2.32 5.85
C VAL A 38 -2.04 3.70 6.46
N HIS A 39 -3.28 4.19 6.55
CA HIS A 39 -3.57 5.49 7.15
C HIS A 39 -3.09 5.58 8.60
N ARG A 40 -3.33 4.54 9.41
CA ARG A 40 -2.84 4.49 10.79
C ARG A 40 -1.33 4.46 10.89
N ALA A 41 -0.66 3.77 9.96
CA ALA A 41 0.81 3.74 9.91
C ALA A 41 1.38 5.12 9.52
N GLU A 42 0.71 5.84 8.61
CA GLU A 42 1.07 7.23 8.25
C GLU A 42 0.83 8.20 9.41
N ASP A 43 -0.31 8.10 10.10
CA ASP A 43 -0.61 8.91 11.29
C ASP A 43 0.39 8.66 12.43
N ALA A 44 0.94 7.45 12.51
CA ALA A 44 1.98 7.07 13.44
C ALA A 44 3.41 7.45 12.98
N GLU A 45 3.54 8.15 11.85
CA GLU A 45 4.82 8.49 11.20
C GLU A 45 5.71 7.26 10.94
N ASN A 46 5.10 6.07 10.80
CA ASN A 46 5.78 4.81 10.56
C ASN A 46 5.79 4.50 9.06
N GLU A 47 6.65 5.22 8.36
CA GLU A 47 6.78 5.15 6.89
C GLU A 47 7.12 3.73 6.40
N PHE A 48 7.94 2.98 7.15
CA PHE A 48 8.29 1.61 6.81
C PHE A 48 7.06 0.69 6.80
N LEU A 49 6.24 0.78 7.84
CA LEU A 49 5.01 0.00 7.94
C LEU A 49 4.00 0.41 6.87
N ALA A 50 3.83 1.71 6.64
CA ALA A 50 2.94 2.22 5.60
C ALA A 50 3.36 1.72 4.21
N GLN A 51 4.66 1.72 3.90
CA GLN A 51 5.18 1.20 2.63
C GLN A 51 5.00 -0.32 2.50
N LEU A 52 5.17 -1.08 3.58
CA LEU A 52 4.98 -2.52 3.57
C LEU A 52 3.50 -2.87 3.27
N LEU A 53 2.57 -2.26 3.99
CA LEU A 53 1.13 -2.46 3.81
C LEU A 53 0.66 -2.06 2.41
N ARG A 54 1.22 -0.98 1.87
CA ARG A 54 1.02 -0.52 0.49
C ARG A 54 1.45 -1.57 -0.55
N LYS A 55 2.59 -2.23 -0.33
CA LYS A 55 3.06 -3.32 -1.21
C LYS A 55 2.15 -4.54 -1.15
N GLU A 56 1.71 -4.92 0.05
CA GLU A 56 0.78 -6.03 0.23
C GLU A 56 -0.56 -5.77 -0.48
N LEU A 57 -1.11 -4.56 -0.33
CA LEU A 57 -2.33 -4.14 -1.03
C LEU A 57 -2.18 -4.23 -2.56
N LYS A 58 -1.02 -3.83 -3.09
CA LYS A 58 -0.72 -3.97 -4.52
C LYS A 58 -0.61 -5.44 -4.93
N SER A 59 0.10 -6.27 -4.17
CA SER A 59 0.23 -7.70 -4.49
C SER A 59 -1.14 -8.36 -4.57
N HIS A 60 -1.98 -8.11 -3.55
CA HIS A 60 -3.33 -8.64 -3.50
C HIS A 60 -4.19 -8.24 -4.72
N TYR A 61 -4.13 -6.97 -5.14
CA TYR A 61 -4.90 -6.48 -6.30
C TYR A 61 -4.39 -7.01 -7.65
N TYR A 62 -3.08 -7.25 -7.80
CA TYR A 62 -2.49 -7.77 -9.03
C TYR A 62 -2.52 -9.30 -9.11
N GLU A 63 -2.62 -10.02 -7.98
CA GLU A 63 -2.78 -11.47 -7.93
C GLU A 63 -4.24 -11.92 -8.14
N THR A 64 -5.20 -11.05 -7.85
CA THR A 64 -6.64 -11.33 -8.02
C THR A 64 -7.21 -10.93 -9.40
N ARG A 65 -6.38 -10.42 -10.33
CA ARG A 65 -6.80 -10.03 -11.70
C ARG A 65 -6.31 -10.96 -12.81
#